data_AF-A0A432Q7G1-F1
#
_entry.id   AF-A0A432Q7G1-F1
#
_cell.length_a   1.000
_cell.length_b   1.000
_cell.length_c   1.000
_cell.angle_alpha   90.00
_cell.angle_beta   90.00
_cell.angle_gamma   90.00
#
_symmetry.space_group_name_H-M   'P 1'
#
loop_
_entity.id
_entity.type
_entity.pdbx_description
1 polymer ?
#
loop_
_entity_poly.entity_id
_entity_poly.type
_entity_poly.pdbx_seq_one_letter_code
_entity_poly.pdbx_strand_id
1 'polypeptide(L)'
;MIDSTIISRILSVHFDQHHGTAYWLDKEQQLGIDVQKTIRSTSDFHLLGPMDVEQLRTRPLTDFIPRSFHDRLPEMLLSETGGTTGPPCRRVFTRQEFQAAFIRPWMNAVKKQHFPLNGMWLFVGPGGPHIISQAAREMARATGSLEPFSVDCDVRWFRG
;
A
#
# COMPACT_ATOMS: atom_id res chain seq x y z
N MET A 1 -3.89 2.59 21.11
CA MET A 1 -3.27 1.25 21.21
C MET A 1 -3.99 0.37 20.20
N ILE A 2 -3.27 -0.28 19.28
CA ILE A 2 -3.91 -1.20 18.32
C ILE A 2 -4.36 -2.43 19.12
N ASP A 3 -5.60 -2.86 18.92
CA ASP A 3 -6.15 -4.02 19.61
C ASP A 3 -5.38 -5.31 19.25
N SER A 4 -5.04 -6.10 20.26
CA SER A 4 -4.45 -7.44 20.14
C SER A 4 -5.22 -8.38 19.20
N THR A 5 -6.55 -8.20 19.08
CA THR A 5 -7.38 -8.97 18.15
C THR A 5 -7.06 -8.63 16.69
N ILE A 6 -6.76 -7.36 16.39
CA ILE A 6 -6.37 -6.90 15.05
C ILE A 6 -5.01 -7.48 14.69
N ILE A 7 -4.05 -7.47 15.62
CA ILE A 7 -2.71 -8.05 15.40
C ILE A 7 -2.85 -9.53 15.06
N SER A 8 -3.56 -10.29 15.89
CA SER A 8 -3.76 -11.74 15.68
C SER A 8 -4.40 -12.03 14.32
N ARG A 9 -5.39 -11.22 13.92
CA ARG A 9 -6.01 -11.34 12.59
C ARG A 9 -5.02 -11.07 11.46
N ILE A 10 -4.23 -10.00 11.54
CA ILE A 10 -3.22 -9.68 10.52
C ILE A 10 -2.21 -10.83 10.40
N LEU A 11 -1.71 -11.33 11.53
CA LEU A 11 -0.75 -12.44 11.52
C LEU A 11 -1.35 -13.69 10.91
N SER A 12 -2.61 -14.04 11.23
CA SER A 12 -3.29 -15.20 10.65
C SER A 12 -3.44 -15.13 9.12
N VAL A 13 -3.53 -13.92 8.54
CA VAL A 13 -3.60 -13.76 7.08
C VAL A 13 -2.23 -13.96 6.44
N HIS A 14 -1.15 -13.42 7.03
CA HIS A 14 0.17 -13.43 6.41
C HIS A 14 0.99 -14.70 6.70
N PHE A 15 0.80 -15.33 7.85
CA PHE A 15 1.58 -16.50 8.33
C PHE A 15 0.79 -17.81 8.27
N ASP A 16 -0.31 -17.86 7.52
CA ASP A 16 -0.94 -19.12 7.14
C ASP A 16 -0.03 -19.89 6.16
N GLN A 17 0.26 -21.16 6.45
CA GLN A 17 1.24 -21.95 5.69
C GLN A 17 0.80 -22.24 4.24
N HIS A 18 -0.51 -22.22 3.95
CA HIS A 18 -1.06 -22.55 2.64
C HIS A 18 -1.54 -21.32 1.88
N HIS A 19 -2.07 -20.34 2.60
CA HIS A 19 -2.78 -19.18 2.06
C HIS A 19 -2.11 -17.84 2.39
N GLY A 20 -1.01 -17.89 3.14
CA GLY A 20 -0.26 -16.72 3.59
C GLY A 20 0.62 -16.10 2.52
N THR A 21 1.49 -15.20 2.97
CA THR A 21 2.37 -14.40 2.10
C THR A 21 3.74 -15.05 2.01
N ALA A 22 4.15 -15.44 0.81
CA ALA A 22 5.39 -16.19 0.60
C ALA A 22 6.61 -15.48 1.23
N TYR A 23 6.73 -14.17 1.05
CA TYR A 23 7.81 -13.39 1.66
C TYR A 23 7.85 -13.51 3.20
N TRP A 24 6.69 -13.45 3.86
CA TRP A 24 6.62 -13.50 5.32
C TRP A 24 6.84 -14.91 5.86
N LEU A 25 6.39 -15.94 5.15
CA LEU A 25 6.67 -17.33 5.50
C LEU A 25 8.17 -17.65 5.42
N ASP A 26 8.84 -17.21 4.36
CA ASP A 26 10.30 -17.34 4.25
C ASP A 26 11.01 -16.58 5.38
N LYS A 27 10.51 -15.38 5.73
CA LYS A 27 11.07 -14.56 6.80
C LYS A 27 10.92 -15.24 8.17
N GLU A 28 9.77 -15.85 8.44
CA GLU A 28 9.54 -16.64 9.66
C GLU A 28 10.56 -17.78 9.78
N GLN A 29 10.76 -18.53 8.69
CA GLN A 29 11.75 -19.61 8.64
C GLN A 29 13.18 -19.11 8.88
N GLN A 30 13.55 -17.98 8.27
CA GLN A 30 14.88 -17.37 8.44
C GLN A 30 15.13 -16.90 9.87
N LEU A 31 14.10 -16.38 10.55
CA LEU A 31 14.19 -15.91 11.92
C LEU A 31 14.15 -17.06 12.94
N GLY A 32 13.64 -18.24 12.54
CA GLY A 32 13.54 -19.40 13.43
C GLY A 32 12.55 -19.20 14.57
N ILE A 33 11.54 -18.35 14.38
CA ILE A 33 10.50 -18.05 15.38
C ILE A 33 9.13 -18.53 14.89
N ASP A 34 8.21 -18.78 15.81
CA ASP A 34 6.78 -18.91 15.51
C ASP A 34 6.13 -17.55 15.68
N VAL A 35 5.85 -16.85 14.58
CA VAL A 35 5.41 -15.45 14.62
C VAL A 35 4.05 -15.32 15.33
N GLN A 36 3.15 -16.28 15.12
CA GLN A 36 1.82 -16.26 15.75
C GLN A 36 1.88 -16.46 17.27
N LYS A 37 2.93 -17.13 17.78
CA LYS A 37 3.18 -17.27 19.22
C LYS A 37 3.96 -16.09 19.80
N THR A 38 4.93 -15.57 19.05
CA THR A 38 5.90 -14.57 19.52
C THR A 38 5.35 -13.15 19.47
N ILE A 39 4.62 -12.76 18.42
CA ILE A 39 4.15 -11.38 18.24
C ILE A 39 2.79 -11.19 18.89
N ARG A 40 2.72 -10.42 19.97
CA ARG A 40 1.48 -10.18 20.74
C ARG A 40 1.08 -8.72 20.81
N SER A 41 2.01 -7.83 20.47
CA SER A 41 1.86 -6.39 20.57
C SER A 41 2.63 -5.68 19.45
N THR A 42 2.30 -4.41 19.21
CA THR A 42 3.03 -3.60 18.23
C THR A 42 4.50 -3.39 18.59
N SER A 43 4.86 -3.48 19.87
CA SER A 43 6.26 -3.42 20.30
C SER A 43 7.05 -4.63 19.82
N ASP A 44 6.42 -5.77 19.54
CA ASP A 44 7.13 -6.99 19.13
C ASP A 44 7.50 -6.96 17.64
N PHE A 45 6.91 -6.07 16.83
CA PHE A 45 7.16 -6.00 15.38
C PHE A 45 8.62 -5.76 15.01
N HIS A 46 9.44 -5.21 15.92
CA HIS A 46 10.88 -5.08 15.69
C HIS A 46 11.57 -6.44 15.45
N LEU A 47 11.00 -7.55 15.96
CA LEU A 47 11.52 -8.91 15.78
C LEU A 47 11.44 -9.39 14.33
N LEU A 48 10.53 -8.83 13.52
CA LEU A 48 10.45 -9.12 12.08
C LEU A 48 11.57 -8.44 11.28
N GLY A 49 12.29 -7.50 11.90
CA GLY A 49 13.32 -6.70 11.27
C GLY A 49 12.76 -5.64 10.31
N PRO A 50 13.64 -4.80 9.73
CA PRO A 50 13.24 -3.84 8.71
C PRO A 50 12.81 -4.56 7.43
N MET A 51 11.97 -3.89 6.64
CA MET A 51 11.60 -4.37 5.31
C MET A 51 12.83 -4.36 4.38
N ASP A 52 13.05 -5.46 3.67
CA ASP A 52 14.13 -5.57 2.70
C ASP A 52 13.75 -4.84 1.41
N VAL A 53 14.34 -3.66 1.23
CA VAL A 53 14.08 -2.79 0.07
C VAL A 53 14.56 -3.43 -1.23
N GLU A 54 15.61 -4.26 -1.19
CA GLU A 54 16.12 -4.89 -2.40
C GLU A 54 15.20 -6.03 -2.85
N GLN A 55 14.62 -6.77 -1.91
CA GLN A 55 13.58 -7.74 -2.25
C GLN A 55 12.32 -7.07 -2.82
N LEU A 56 11.94 -5.88 -2.36
CA LEU A 56 10.83 -5.11 -2.97
C LEU A 56 11.09 -4.72 -4.44
N ARG A 57 12.34 -4.75 -4.90
CA ARG A 57 12.73 -4.45 -6.29
C ARG A 57 12.86 -5.70 -7.14
N THR A 58 13.39 -6.77 -6.54
CA THR A 58 13.88 -7.95 -7.27
C THR A 58 12.96 -9.17 -7.15
N ARG A 59 12.22 -9.32 -6.06
CA ARG A 59 11.35 -10.47 -5.81
C ARG A 59 10.03 -10.34 -6.60
N PRO A 60 9.41 -11.45 -7.06
CA PRO A 60 8.09 -11.40 -7.68
C PRO A 60 7.07 -10.68 -6.80
N LEU A 61 6.31 -9.75 -7.40
CA LEU A 61 5.37 -8.91 -6.65
C LEU A 61 4.28 -9.73 -5.93
N THR A 62 3.89 -10.85 -6.53
CA THR A 62 2.90 -11.79 -5.99
C THR A 62 3.35 -12.44 -4.68
N ASP A 63 4.65 -12.47 -4.38
CA ASP A 63 5.16 -13.04 -3.13
C ASP A 63 4.92 -12.15 -1.91
N PHE A 64 4.63 -10.87 -2.14
CA PHE A 64 4.23 -9.91 -1.11
C PHE A 64 2.70 -9.86 -0.91
N ILE A 65 1.95 -10.66 -1.66
CA ILE A 65 0.50 -10.75 -1.59
C ILE A 65 0.13 -12.11 -1.01
N PRO A 66 -0.73 -12.19 0.03
CA PRO A 66 -1.18 -13.47 0.54
C PRO A 66 -1.82 -14.30 -0.58
N ARG A 67 -1.51 -15.60 -0.65
CA ARG A 67 -2.04 -16.52 -1.67
C ARG A 67 -3.58 -16.55 -1.68
N SER A 68 -4.21 -16.33 -0.54
CA SER A 68 -5.67 -16.16 -0.39
C SER A 68 -6.28 -15.02 -1.21
N PHE A 69 -5.47 -14.10 -1.74
CA PHE A 69 -5.94 -12.97 -2.55
C PHE A 69 -5.50 -13.07 -4.03
N HIS A 70 -4.88 -14.18 -4.45
CA HIS A 70 -4.34 -14.30 -5.81
C HIS A 70 -5.44 -14.35 -6.89
N ASP A 71 -6.63 -14.80 -6.54
CA ASP A 71 -7.83 -14.74 -7.37
C ASP A 71 -8.33 -13.31 -7.62
N ARG A 72 -7.93 -12.36 -6.77
CA ARG A 72 -8.36 -10.95 -6.81
C ARG A 72 -7.32 -10.00 -7.41
N LEU A 73 -6.18 -10.51 -7.90
CA LEU A 73 -5.12 -9.69 -8.51
C LEU A 73 -5.63 -8.71 -9.58
N PRO A 74 -6.57 -9.05 -10.47
CA PRO A 74 -7.07 -8.13 -11.49
C PRO A 74 -7.74 -6.86 -10.94
N GLU A 75 -8.23 -6.90 -9.69
CA GLU A 75 -8.91 -5.77 -9.05
C GLU A 75 -7.96 -4.86 -8.25
N MET A 76 -6.76 -5.37 -7.95
CA MET A 76 -5.81 -4.70 -7.08
C MET A 76 -5.12 -3.52 -7.77
N LEU A 77 -4.62 -2.60 -6.95
CA LEU A 77 -3.95 -1.39 -7.37
C LEU A 77 -2.45 -1.55 -7.22
N LEU A 78 -1.74 -1.57 -8.34
CA LEU A 78 -0.28 -1.49 -8.38
C LEU A 78 0.17 -0.05 -8.12
N SER A 79 1.20 0.10 -7.30
CA SER A 79 1.95 1.33 -7.17
C SER A 79 3.45 1.09 -7.23
N GLU A 80 4.15 2.05 -7.80
CA GLU A 80 5.60 2.17 -7.67
C GLU A 80 5.95 3.35 -6.75
N THR A 81 7.06 3.22 -6.04
CA THR A 81 7.67 4.30 -5.24
C THR A 81 9.18 4.33 -5.49
N GLY A 82 9.76 5.53 -5.42
CA GLY A 82 11.18 5.73 -5.68
C GLY A 82 11.49 5.84 -7.18
N GLY A 83 12.77 5.70 -7.54
CA GLY A 83 13.28 5.93 -8.90
C GLY A 83 14.38 6.99 -8.98
N THR A 84 14.53 7.81 -7.94
CA THR A 84 15.62 8.80 -7.79
C THR A 84 16.87 8.19 -7.16
N THR A 85 16.74 7.18 -6.29
CA THR A 85 17.83 6.53 -5.54
C THR A 85 18.12 5.09 -5.99
N GLY A 86 17.52 4.65 -7.10
CA GLY A 86 17.67 3.28 -7.63
C GLY A 86 16.41 2.76 -8.32
N PRO A 87 16.33 1.45 -8.63
CA PRO A 87 15.13 0.83 -9.21
C PRO A 87 13.88 1.09 -8.35
N PRO A 88 12.69 1.24 -8.98
CA PRO A 88 11.45 1.47 -8.27
C PRO A 88 11.08 0.27 -7.40
N CYS A 89 10.56 0.54 -6.20
CA CYS A 89 9.95 -0.49 -5.35
C CYS A 89 8.47 -0.60 -5.69
N ARG A 90 7.95 -1.82 -5.76
CA ARG A 90 6.55 -2.08 -6.12
C ARG A 90 5.73 -2.39 -4.87
N ARG A 91 4.47 -1.95 -4.87
CA ARG A 91 3.48 -2.17 -3.82
C ARG A 91 2.14 -2.50 -4.44
N VAL A 92 1.33 -3.25 -3.72
CA VAL A 92 -0.04 -3.58 -4.15
C VAL A 92 -1.00 -3.27 -3.04
N PHE A 93 -2.16 -2.74 -3.40
CA PHE A 93 -3.26 -2.45 -2.49
C PHE A 93 -4.52 -3.12 -3.01
N THR A 94 -5.27 -3.76 -2.13
CA THR A 94 -6.68 -4.00 -2.40
C THR A 94 -7.41 -2.67 -2.54
N ARG A 95 -8.55 -2.66 -3.25
CA ARG A 95 -9.44 -1.48 -3.32
C ARG A 95 -9.84 -0.99 -1.93
N GLN A 96 -10.10 -1.91 -1.00
CA GLN A 96 -10.49 -1.58 0.36
C GLN A 96 -9.37 -0.90 1.14
N GLU A 97 -8.14 -1.42 1.06
CA GLU A 97 -6.97 -0.81 1.70
C GLU A 97 -6.71 0.58 1.15
N PHE A 98 -6.78 0.75 -0.18
CA PHE A 98 -6.61 2.05 -0.81
C PHE A 98 -7.66 3.06 -0.34
N GLN A 99 -8.93 2.66 -0.33
CA GLN A 99 -10.02 3.51 0.18
C GLN A 99 -9.82 3.87 1.66
N ALA A 100 -9.42 2.90 2.49
CA ALA A 100 -9.21 3.11 3.91
C ALA A 100 -8.00 3.99 4.22
N ALA A 101 -6.90 3.84 3.47
CA ALA A 101 -5.65 4.56 3.69
C ALA A 101 -5.67 5.98 3.13
N PHE A 102 -6.25 6.19 1.94
CA PHE A 102 -6.15 7.46 1.23
C PHE A 102 -7.46 8.25 1.23
N ILE A 103 -8.58 7.60 0.92
CA ILE A 103 -9.82 8.31 0.59
C ILE A 103 -10.67 8.62 1.83
N ARG A 104 -10.84 7.66 2.75
CA ARG A 104 -11.63 7.89 3.98
C ARG A 104 -11.05 8.98 4.87
N PRO A 105 -9.73 9.03 5.16
CA PRO A 105 -9.15 10.10 5.96
C PRO A 105 -9.30 11.47 5.26
N TRP A 106 -9.11 11.49 3.94
CA TRP A 106 -9.33 12.69 3.13
C TRP A 106 -10.78 13.18 3.20
N MET A 107 -11.78 12.31 3.00
CA MET A 107 -13.19 12.71 3.07
C MET A 107 -13.61 13.19 4.47
N ASN A 108 -12.97 12.67 5.52
CA ASN A 108 -13.15 13.21 6.86
C ASN A 108 -12.57 14.64 6.97
N ALA A 109 -11.42 14.91 6.35
CA ALA A 109 -10.84 16.26 6.29
C ALA A 109 -11.72 17.20 5.45
N VAL A 110 -12.20 16.77 4.28
CA VAL A 110 -13.13 17.52 3.42
C VAL A 110 -14.33 18.02 4.22
N LYS A 111 -14.97 17.13 4.99
CA LYS A 111 -16.12 17.48 5.84
C LYS A 111 -15.76 18.48 6.93
N LYS A 112 -14.64 18.26 7.65
CA LYS A 112 -14.20 19.11 8.74
C LYS A 112 -13.80 20.51 8.28
N GLN A 113 -13.21 20.61 7.09
CA GLN A 113 -12.66 21.85 6.55
C GLN A 113 -13.58 22.54 5.53
N HIS A 114 -14.80 22.04 5.33
CA HIS A 114 -15.76 22.56 4.35
C HIS A 114 -15.15 22.71 2.96
N PHE A 115 -14.33 21.73 2.56
CA PHE A 115 -13.65 21.77 1.27
C PHE A 115 -14.67 21.80 0.12
N PRO A 116 -14.45 22.58 -0.95
CA PRO A 116 -15.40 22.72 -2.06
C PRO A 116 -15.73 21.38 -2.73
N LEU A 117 -17.01 21.17 -3.04
CA LEU A 117 -17.50 20.00 -3.76
C LEU A 117 -17.83 20.35 -5.21
N ASN A 118 -17.83 19.35 -6.08
CA ASN A 118 -18.19 19.46 -7.51
C ASN A 118 -17.32 20.47 -8.31
N GLY A 119 -16.13 20.79 -7.82
CA GLY A 119 -15.19 21.70 -8.50
C GLY A 119 -14.36 20.99 -9.58
N MET A 120 -13.67 21.76 -10.42
CA MET A 120 -12.65 21.20 -11.30
C MET A 120 -11.34 21.04 -10.54
N TRP A 121 -10.63 19.93 -10.79
CA TRP A 121 -9.36 19.64 -10.14
C TRP A 121 -8.19 19.78 -11.13
N LEU A 122 -7.08 20.31 -10.63
CA LEU A 122 -5.77 20.27 -11.28
C LEU A 122 -4.82 19.51 -10.35
N PHE A 123 -4.30 18.38 -10.83
CA PHE A 123 -3.26 17.62 -10.15
C PHE A 123 -1.90 17.92 -10.77
N VAL A 124 -1.00 18.49 -9.97
CA VAL A 124 0.40 18.74 -10.35
C VAL A 124 1.25 17.81 -9.51
N GLY A 125 1.82 16.78 -10.14
CA GLY A 125 2.54 15.74 -9.43
C GLY A 125 2.87 14.56 -10.33
N PRO A 126 3.53 13.52 -9.81
CA PRO A 126 3.96 12.41 -10.63
C PRO A 126 2.76 11.56 -11.06
N GLY A 127 2.66 11.31 -12.36
CA GLY A 127 1.59 10.53 -13.00
C GLY A 127 1.79 9.02 -12.93
N GLY A 128 1.31 8.28 -13.94
CA GLY A 128 1.63 6.86 -14.14
C GLY A 128 1.40 5.95 -12.91
N PRO A 129 2.38 5.10 -12.54
CA PRO A 129 2.22 4.07 -11.51
C PRO A 129 2.30 4.61 -10.07
N HIS A 130 2.35 5.93 -9.85
CA HIS A 130 2.44 6.49 -8.50
C HIS A 130 1.07 6.48 -7.82
N ILE A 131 1.01 5.97 -6.59
CA ILE A 131 -0.25 5.90 -5.81
C ILE A 131 -0.92 7.27 -5.64
N ILE A 132 -0.13 8.34 -5.61
CA ILE A 132 -0.62 9.70 -5.39
C ILE A 132 -1.50 10.19 -6.56
N SER A 133 -1.19 9.81 -7.81
CA SER A 133 -2.03 10.17 -8.96
C SER A 133 -3.37 9.44 -8.93
N GLN A 134 -3.34 8.15 -8.56
CA GLN A 134 -4.55 7.33 -8.37
C GLN A 134 -5.40 7.88 -7.23
N ALA A 135 -4.76 8.29 -6.13
CA ALA A 135 -5.43 8.94 -5.00
C ALA A 135 -6.08 10.26 -5.42
N ALA A 136 -5.39 11.12 -6.17
CA ALA A 136 -5.94 12.39 -6.66
C ALA A 136 -7.19 12.18 -7.53
N ARG A 137 -7.16 11.20 -8.46
CA ARG A 137 -8.32 10.84 -9.30
C ARG A 137 -9.50 10.41 -8.46
N GLU A 138 -9.27 9.56 -7.47
CA GLU A 138 -10.34 9.04 -6.62
C GLU A 138 -10.86 10.08 -5.61
N MET A 139 -9.99 10.95 -5.10
CA MET A 139 -10.38 12.08 -4.24
C MET A 139 -11.29 13.05 -4.99
N ALA A 140 -10.96 13.39 -6.25
CA ALA A 140 -11.80 14.24 -7.08
C ALA A 140 -13.20 13.63 -7.26
N ARG A 141 -13.27 12.34 -7.62
CA ARG A 141 -14.54 11.60 -7.71
C ARG A 141 -15.32 11.59 -6.40
N ALA A 142 -14.64 11.36 -5.27
CA ALA A 142 -15.26 11.33 -3.95
C ALA A 142 -15.86 12.70 -3.55
N THR A 143 -15.36 13.79 -4.13
CA THR A 143 -15.91 15.15 -3.97
C THR A 143 -16.96 15.54 -5.02
N GLY A 144 -17.41 14.61 -5.87
CA GLY A 144 -18.44 14.86 -6.89
C GLY A 144 -17.90 15.44 -8.20
N SER A 145 -16.58 15.36 -8.42
CA SER A 145 -15.92 15.90 -9.60
C SER A 145 -15.52 14.81 -10.60
N LEU A 146 -15.26 15.21 -11.85
CA LEU A 146 -14.54 14.36 -12.81
C LEU A 146 -13.07 14.18 -12.38
N GLU A 147 -12.35 13.32 -13.09
CA GLU A 147 -10.90 13.18 -12.91
C GLU A 147 -10.18 14.53 -13.12
N PRO A 148 -9.08 14.78 -12.39
CA PRO A 148 -8.33 16.03 -12.50
C PRO A 148 -7.68 16.19 -13.87
N PHE A 149 -7.57 17.44 -14.33
CA PHE A 149 -6.52 17.79 -15.29
C PHE A 149 -5.17 17.49 -14.64
N SER A 150 -4.22 16.92 -15.37
CA SER A 150 -2.95 16.49 -14.80
C SER A 150 -1.75 17.10 -15.51
N VAL A 151 -0.81 17.64 -14.73
CA VAL A 151 0.54 18.01 -15.18
C VAL A 151 1.50 17.02 -14.57
N ASP A 152 2.12 16.18 -15.40
CA ASP A 152 3.05 15.15 -14.93
C ASP A 152 4.38 15.79 -14.51
N CYS A 153 4.71 15.64 -13.24
CA CYS A 153 5.98 16.10 -12.65
C CYS A 153 6.78 14.91 -12.08
N ASP A 154 6.75 13.77 -12.75
CA ASP A 154 7.57 12.62 -12.38
C ASP A 154 9.05 12.86 -12.69
N VAL A 155 9.83 13.08 -11.63
CA VAL A 155 11.27 13.34 -11.69
C VAL A 155 12.09 12.16 -12.22
N ARG A 156 11.51 10.94 -12.34
CA ARG A 156 12.22 9.78 -12.91
C ARG A 156 12.66 10.00 -14.36
N TRP A 157 11.94 10.85 -15.08
CA TRP A 157 12.24 11.21 -16.47
C TRP A 157 13.31 12.29 -16.58
N PHE A 158 13.59 13.01 -15.49
CA PHE A 158 14.66 13.99 -15.42
C PHE A 158 15.96 13.27 -15.07
N ARG A 159 16.61 12.71 -16.08
CA ARG A 159 18.01 12.28 -16.01
C ARG A 159 18.81 13.16 -16.96
N GLY A 160 19.40 14.21 -16.39
CA GLY A 160 20.47 14.98 -17.05
C GLY A 160 21.81 14.27 -16.93
#